data_AF-A0A1U7GVS3-F1
#
_entry.id   AF-A0A1U7GVS3-F1
#
_cell.length_a   1.000
_cell.length_b   1.000
_cell.length_c   1.000
_cell.angle_alpha   90.00
_cell.angle_beta   90.00
_cell.angle_gamma   90.00
#
_symmetry.space_group_name_H-M   'P 1'
#
loop_
_entity.id
_entity.type
_entity.pdbx_description
1 polymer ?
#
loop_
_entity_poly.entity_id
_entity_poly.type
_entity_poly.pdbx_seq_one_letter_code
_entity_poly.pdbx_strand_id
1 'polypeptide(L)'
;MNSLFSKWVSTLTKNWQLLVLSTVLPTFGLSHSALAAERIYGSYSAIERSVSVTALENFATNGVVDEELAVYTQFLKPEQLQELRRVLISPIKVHPVAVSQFLHTPQGEFLLKRLGGVIRTESRQPKSGFHALRSALILAANEPGGLTLLNLVRKYPNSSIHIDLARTLGIAAELTKMVDDTNRAVEAVLQKSATEAARMPSSFNLSQLPDVRRQGKFVVTKTSLNQIDGARGRERLLLSDVYLPNARTKVPVIVISHGLGTDSSNFQYLAEYLASHGFAVVVPNHPGSNTQQLRSLLNGSAKEISQAEEFYNRPLDIKYILDRLENDANFKNRLNLQQVGVIGQSFGGYTALALAGAKINFKKLNKDCHEQKLQQTWNMSLLFQCRALELHGKNYGISYNLRDERVKAVIAINPITSSIFGEAGLSQIKIPVMIVAGSDDTIAPALYEQIQPFSWITNSHKYLVLLAGGTHFSSIGESSNASKQVPLPSNLIGDDPRQARRYVSMLSMPFLQTYVGGISRYSPYLNAGYAKYISNQNMSLSLIQSLTPNELARATAK
;
A
#
# COMPACT_ATOMS: atom_id res chain seq x y z
N MET A 1 4.18 -5.67 -19.35
CA MET A 1 3.07 -5.91 -18.40
C MET A 1 2.40 -4.56 -18.19
N ASN A 2 1.20 -4.37 -18.76
CA ASN A 2 0.56 -3.05 -18.79
C ASN A 2 -0.64 -3.07 -17.85
N SER A 3 -0.50 -2.51 -16.64
CA SER A 3 -1.65 -2.30 -15.77
C SER A 3 -2.67 -1.40 -16.48
N LEU A 4 -3.96 -1.56 -16.17
CA LEU A 4 -5.01 -0.68 -16.71
C LEU A 4 -4.69 0.80 -16.49
N PHE A 5 -4.00 1.12 -15.37
CA PHE A 5 -3.54 2.45 -15.04
C PHE A 5 -2.39 2.94 -15.94
N SER A 6 -1.43 2.07 -16.30
CA SER A 6 -0.34 2.45 -17.23
C SER A 6 -0.82 2.65 -18.67
N LYS A 7 -1.80 1.86 -19.12
CA LYS A 7 -2.49 2.10 -20.41
C LYS A 7 -3.24 3.43 -20.39
N TRP A 8 -3.93 3.75 -19.30
CA TRP A 8 -4.70 4.98 -19.16
C TRP A 8 -3.81 6.23 -19.20
N VAL A 9 -2.73 6.26 -18.42
CA VAL A 9 -1.83 7.41 -18.32
C VAL A 9 -0.99 7.63 -19.59
N SER A 10 -0.48 6.56 -20.21
CA SER A 10 0.33 6.65 -21.45
C SER A 10 -0.47 7.03 -22.70
N THR A 11 -1.77 6.70 -22.73
CA THR A 11 -2.67 7.04 -23.85
C THR A 11 -3.14 8.50 -23.76
N LEU A 12 -3.29 9.03 -22.54
CA LEU A 12 -3.66 10.44 -22.29
C LEU A 12 -2.54 11.43 -22.65
N THR A 13 -1.28 11.10 -22.38
CA THR A 13 -0.14 12.01 -22.62
C THR A 13 0.28 12.11 -24.09
N LYS A 14 0.16 11.02 -24.87
CA LYS A 14 0.64 10.97 -26.27
C LYS A 14 -0.22 11.74 -27.28
N ASN A 15 -1.52 11.95 -27.01
CA ASN A 15 -2.46 12.51 -27.99
C ASN A 15 -2.95 13.93 -27.65
N TRP A 16 -2.74 14.43 -26.43
CA TRP A 16 -3.15 15.79 -26.05
C TRP A 16 -2.31 16.89 -26.73
N GLN A 17 -1.06 16.60 -27.11
CA GLN A 17 -0.21 17.56 -27.82
C GLN A 17 -0.79 17.98 -29.19
N LEU A 18 -1.65 17.16 -29.79
CA LEU A 18 -2.38 17.46 -31.02
C LEU A 18 -3.63 18.33 -30.80
N LEU A 19 -4.17 18.37 -29.58
CA LEU A 19 -5.35 19.14 -29.16
C LEU A 19 -5.09 20.65 -29.02
N VAL A 20 -3.84 21.02 -28.75
CA VAL A 20 -3.42 22.41 -28.51
C VAL A 20 -3.26 23.21 -29.81
N LEU A 21 -3.17 22.54 -30.96
CA LEU A 21 -2.78 23.16 -32.24
C LEU A 21 -3.92 23.60 -33.15
N SER A 22 -5.19 23.35 -32.80
CA SER A 22 -6.32 23.78 -33.64
C SER A 22 -7.44 24.36 -32.78
N THR A 23 -7.58 25.68 -32.70
CA THR A 23 -8.91 26.32 -32.59
C THR A 23 -8.84 27.85 -32.71
N VAL A 24 -9.55 28.39 -33.72
CA VAL A 24 -9.91 29.81 -33.89
C VAL A 24 -11.44 29.89 -34.15
N LEU A 25 -12.14 30.61 -33.26
CA LEU A 25 -13.47 31.31 -33.37
C LEU A 25 -14.80 30.48 -33.55
N PRO A 26 -16.02 31.03 -33.27
CA PRO A 26 -16.58 31.27 -31.92
C PRO A 26 -18.11 30.98 -31.71
N THR A 27 -18.54 30.92 -30.42
CA THR A 27 -19.82 31.32 -29.72
C THR A 27 -21.20 31.27 -30.43
N PHE A 28 -22.31 30.79 -29.83
CA PHE A 28 -23.10 31.40 -28.72
C PHE A 28 -24.19 30.44 -28.17
N GLY A 29 -24.70 30.69 -26.94
CA GLY A 29 -26.03 30.22 -26.51
C GLY A 29 -26.25 30.25 -24.98
N LEU A 30 -27.07 31.19 -24.48
CA LEU A 30 -27.53 31.32 -23.09
C LEU A 30 -28.83 30.55 -22.85
N SER A 31 -29.03 29.99 -21.63
CA SER A 31 -30.25 30.11 -20.77
C SER A 31 -30.15 29.22 -19.53
N HIS A 32 -30.60 29.72 -18.37
CA HIS A 32 -30.41 29.19 -17.01
C HIS A 32 -31.45 28.14 -16.56
N SER A 33 -31.10 27.26 -15.61
CA SER A 33 -32.00 26.76 -14.54
C SER A 33 -31.22 26.07 -13.40
N ALA A 34 -31.46 26.53 -12.17
CA ALA A 34 -30.62 26.28 -11.00
C ALA A 34 -30.51 24.82 -10.48
N LEU A 35 -29.31 24.57 -9.89
CA LEU A 35 -28.88 23.50 -8.96
C LEU A 35 -28.35 22.18 -9.56
N ALA A 36 -27.40 22.30 -10.49
CA ALA A 36 -26.29 21.37 -10.73
C ALA A 36 -25.18 22.18 -11.44
N ALA A 37 -23.97 21.62 -11.61
CA ALA A 37 -23.11 22.15 -12.66
C ALA A 37 -23.84 21.99 -14.00
N GLU A 38 -24.20 23.09 -14.64
CA GLU A 38 -24.84 23.10 -15.95
C GLU A 38 -23.78 22.80 -17.04
N ARG A 39 -22.55 23.28 -16.83
CA ARG A 39 -21.45 23.17 -17.79
C ARG A 39 -20.09 22.91 -17.12
N ILE A 40 -19.24 22.15 -17.82
CA ILE A 40 -17.82 21.96 -17.49
C ILE A 40 -17.00 22.75 -18.48
N TYR A 41 -16.11 23.61 -18.01
CA TYR A 41 -15.18 24.40 -18.80
C TYR A 41 -13.77 23.82 -18.66
N GLY A 42 -13.11 23.51 -19.76
CA GLY A 42 -11.70 23.17 -19.80
C GLY A 42 -10.90 24.36 -20.33
N SER A 43 -9.93 24.85 -19.56
CA SER A 43 -9.05 25.96 -19.95
C SER A 43 -7.60 25.50 -20.14
N TYR A 44 -7.00 25.86 -21.28
CA TYR A 44 -5.58 25.67 -21.57
C TYR A 44 -5.01 26.95 -22.17
N SER A 45 -4.06 27.59 -21.48
CA SER A 45 -3.55 28.91 -21.85
C SER A 45 -4.71 29.93 -22.01
N ALA A 46 -4.82 30.60 -23.16
CA ALA A 46 -5.89 31.57 -23.46
C ALA A 46 -7.18 30.92 -24.02
N ILE A 47 -7.22 29.60 -24.22
CA ILE A 47 -8.34 28.90 -24.85
C ILE A 47 -9.21 28.25 -23.76
N GLU A 48 -10.51 28.50 -23.81
CA GLU A 48 -11.51 27.82 -22.99
C GLU A 48 -12.56 27.14 -23.89
N ARG A 49 -12.93 25.92 -23.50
CA ARG A 49 -13.95 25.10 -24.16
C ARG A 49 -14.90 24.55 -23.12
N SER A 50 -16.15 24.29 -23.49
CA SER A 50 -17.12 23.77 -22.55
C SER A 50 -17.98 22.66 -23.13
N VAL A 51 -18.49 21.82 -22.24
CA VAL A 51 -19.47 20.78 -22.54
C VAL A 51 -20.58 20.86 -21.48
N SER A 52 -21.84 20.77 -21.89
CA SER A 52 -22.94 20.66 -20.93
C SER A 52 -22.88 19.32 -20.18
N VAL A 53 -23.29 19.32 -18.92
CA VAL A 53 -23.37 18.08 -18.14
C VAL A 53 -24.42 17.14 -18.74
N THR A 54 -25.48 17.68 -19.34
CA THR A 54 -26.50 16.92 -20.08
C THR A 54 -25.93 16.18 -21.30
N ALA A 55 -25.11 16.84 -22.11
CA ALA A 55 -24.43 16.20 -23.24
C ALA A 55 -23.53 15.05 -22.76
N LEU A 56 -22.76 15.29 -21.69
CA LEU A 56 -21.89 14.29 -21.08
C LEU A 56 -22.68 13.10 -20.53
N GLU A 57 -23.83 13.34 -19.90
CA GLU A 57 -24.73 12.30 -19.38
C GLU A 57 -25.34 11.46 -20.51
N ASN A 58 -25.81 12.09 -21.59
CA ASN A 58 -26.36 11.39 -22.75
C ASN A 58 -25.30 10.52 -23.44
N PHE A 59 -24.08 11.03 -23.58
CA PHE A 59 -22.94 10.25 -24.07
C PHE A 59 -22.60 9.09 -23.14
N ALA A 60 -22.51 9.34 -21.83
CA ALA A 60 -22.15 8.33 -20.85
C ALA A 60 -23.18 7.17 -20.80
N THR A 61 -24.46 7.51 -20.82
CA THR A 61 -25.58 6.56 -20.67
C THR A 61 -25.96 5.90 -22.00
N ASN A 62 -26.18 6.69 -23.06
CA ASN A 62 -26.73 6.23 -24.33
C ASN A 62 -25.68 6.06 -25.43
N GLY A 63 -24.47 6.61 -25.25
CA GLY A 63 -23.41 6.57 -26.27
C GLY A 63 -23.60 7.56 -27.41
N VAL A 64 -24.52 8.52 -27.25
CA VAL A 64 -24.81 9.56 -28.26
C VAL A 64 -23.72 10.63 -28.21
N VAL A 65 -23.10 10.93 -29.35
CA VAL A 65 -22.23 12.08 -29.54
C VAL A 65 -23.06 13.17 -30.22
N ASP A 66 -23.50 14.15 -29.45
CA ASP A 66 -24.24 15.30 -29.97
C ASP A 66 -23.31 16.37 -30.59
N GLU A 67 -23.89 17.47 -31.07
CA GLU A 67 -23.12 18.57 -31.68
C GLU A 67 -22.11 19.20 -30.71
N GLU A 68 -22.42 19.28 -29.41
CA GLU A 68 -21.48 19.77 -28.39
C GLU A 68 -20.27 18.84 -28.27
N LEU A 69 -20.48 17.52 -28.30
CA LEU A 69 -19.42 16.53 -28.16
C LEU A 69 -18.67 16.21 -29.45
N ALA A 70 -19.28 16.39 -30.61
CA ALA A 70 -18.70 16.11 -31.93
C ALA A 70 -17.41 16.90 -32.18
N VAL A 71 -17.32 18.12 -31.66
CA VAL A 71 -16.10 18.94 -31.75
C VAL A 71 -14.91 18.31 -31.01
N TYR A 72 -15.14 17.39 -30.07
CA TYR A 72 -14.08 16.71 -29.33
C TYR A 72 -13.69 15.35 -29.93
N THR A 73 -14.53 14.74 -30.76
CA THR A 73 -14.22 13.44 -31.39
C THR A 73 -13.11 13.53 -32.43
N GLN A 74 -12.86 14.72 -32.99
CA GLN A 74 -11.68 14.96 -33.85
C GLN A 74 -10.35 14.79 -33.10
N PHE A 75 -10.37 14.78 -31.77
CA PHE A 75 -9.18 14.71 -30.92
C PHE A 75 -9.03 13.40 -30.14
N LEU A 76 -10.09 12.61 -30.06
CA LEU A 76 -10.15 11.38 -29.28
C LEU A 76 -10.40 10.19 -30.20
N LYS A 77 -9.55 9.17 -30.11
CA LYS A 77 -9.77 7.92 -30.84
C LYS A 77 -11.02 7.19 -30.30
N PRO A 78 -11.69 6.35 -31.11
CA PRO A 78 -12.88 5.61 -30.67
C PRO A 78 -12.68 4.83 -29.36
N GLU A 79 -11.51 4.23 -29.17
CA GLU A 79 -11.19 3.49 -27.93
C GLU A 79 -11.11 4.41 -26.72
N GLN A 80 -10.64 5.65 -26.90
CA GLN A 80 -10.55 6.65 -25.83
C GLN A 80 -11.93 7.18 -25.46
N LEU A 81 -12.83 7.35 -26.44
CA LEU A 81 -14.22 7.71 -26.19
C LEU A 81 -14.96 6.60 -25.43
N GLN A 82 -14.75 5.34 -25.82
CA GLN A 82 -15.33 4.20 -25.12
C GLN A 82 -14.80 4.09 -23.68
N GLU A 83 -13.51 4.33 -23.48
CA GLU A 83 -12.89 4.35 -22.15
C GLU A 83 -13.42 5.50 -21.29
N LEU A 84 -13.55 6.71 -21.85
CA LEU A 84 -14.15 7.86 -21.17
C LEU A 84 -15.58 7.54 -20.71
N ARG A 85 -16.40 6.97 -21.60
CA ARG A 85 -17.76 6.53 -21.27
C ARG A 85 -17.74 5.53 -20.11
N ARG A 86 -16.87 4.52 -20.16
CA ARG A 86 -16.72 3.51 -19.10
C ARG A 86 -16.37 4.16 -17.76
N VAL A 87 -15.41 5.08 -17.74
CA VAL A 87 -14.97 5.78 -16.52
C VAL A 87 -16.08 6.66 -15.93
N LEU A 88 -16.85 7.34 -16.77
CA LEU A 88 -17.93 8.22 -16.33
C LEU A 88 -19.01 7.48 -15.53
N ILE A 89 -19.34 6.25 -15.92
CA ILE A 89 -20.44 5.48 -15.34
C ILE A 89 -20.00 4.37 -14.39
N SER A 90 -18.69 4.08 -14.28
CA SER A 90 -18.19 2.98 -13.44
C SER A 90 -18.45 3.28 -11.96
N PRO A 91 -19.27 2.47 -11.26
CA PRO A 91 -19.65 2.76 -9.89
C PRO A 91 -18.57 2.34 -8.91
N ILE A 92 -18.23 3.25 -8.00
CA ILE A 92 -17.43 3.00 -6.81
C ILE A 92 -18.42 2.80 -5.65
N LYS A 93 -18.59 1.54 -5.24
CA LYS A 93 -19.46 1.19 -4.10
C LYS A 93 -18.76 1.54 -2.79
N VAL A 94 -19.13 2.67 -2.20
CA VAL A 94 -18.63 3.16 -0.92
C VAL A 94 -19.78 3.72 -0.09
N HIS A 95 -19.74 3.52 1.22
CA HIS A 95 -20.78 4.06 2.11
C HIS A 95 -20.62 5.58 2.23
N PRO A 96 -21.71 6.39 2.20
CA PRO A 96 -21.60 7.86 2.21
C PRO A 96 -20.89 8.40 3.46
N VAL A 97 -21.19 7.80 4.62
CA VAL A 97 -20.51 8.14 5.89
C VAL A 97 -19.02 7.79 5.81
N ALA A 98 -18.65 6.67 5.20
CA ALA A 98 -17.24 6.30 5.02
C ALA A 98 -16.48 7.33 4.17
N VAL A 99 -17.10 7.78 3.08
CA VAL A 99 -16.55 8.84 2.21
C VAL A 99 -16.39 10.12 3.01
N SER A 100 -17.44 10.56 3.71
CA SER A 100 -17.40 11.77 4.53
C SER A 100 -16.29 11.70 5.58
N GLN A 101 -16.21 10.63 6.38
CA GLN A 101 -15.21 10.47 7.43
C GLN A 101 -13.79 10.43 6.85
N PHE A 102 -13.56 9.68 5.77
CA PHE A 102 -12.25 9.65 5.10
C PHE A 102 -11.82 11.03 4.62
N LEU A 103 -12.71 11.80 3.97
CA LEU A 103 -12.42 13.13 3.43
C LEU A 103 -12.13 14.21 4.49
N HIS A 104 -12.38 13.91 5.77
CA HIS A 104 -12.02 14.74 6.92
C HIS A 104 -10.74 14.27 7.64
N THR A 105 -10.15 13.14 7.24
CA THR A 105 -8.81 12.75 7.69
C THR A 105 -7.74 13.61 7.02
N PRO A 106 -6.54 13.75 7.61
CA PRO A 106 -5.42 14.45 6.97
C PRO A 106 -5.10 13.95 5.55
N GLN A 107 -5.22 12.63 5.31
CA GLN A 107 -5.01 12.00 4.02
C GLN A 107 -6.10 12.38 3.01
N GLY A 108 -7.36 12.41 3.46
CA GLY A 108 -8.50 12.86 2.65
C GLY A 108 -8.41 14.34 2.28
N GLU A 109 -8.06 15.19 3.24
CA GLU A 109 -7.85 16.63 2.98
C GLU A 109 -6.71 16.86 1.98
N PHE A 110 -5.63 16.10 2.10
CA PHE A 110 -4.54 16.16 1.16
C PHE A 110 -5.00 15.82 -0.27
N LEU A 111 -5.73 14.71 -0.44
CA LEU A 111 -6.27 14.28 -1.73
C LEU A 111 -7.20 15.36 -2.32
N LEU A 112 -8.08 15.92 -1.49
CA LEU A 112 -8.99 17.00 -1.87
C LEU A 112 -8.25 18.27 -2.28
N LYS A 113 -7.18 18.66 -1.60
CA LYS A 113 -6.39 19.85 -1.98
C LYS A 113 -5.71 19.65 -3.33
N ARG A 114 -5.22 18.44 -3.59
CA ARG A 114 -4.57 18.11 -4.86
C ARG A 114 -5.56 18.07 -6.02
N LEU A 115 -6.65 17.33 -5.88
CA LEU A 115 -7.69 17.24 -6.90
C LEU A 115 -8.44 18.57 -7.06
N GLY A 116 -8.84 19.21 -5.96
CA GLY A 116 -9.49 20.52 -5.98
C GLY A 116 -8.60 21.64 -6.52
N GLY A 117 -7.27 21.45 -6.53
CA GLY A 117 -6.33 22.37 -7.15
C GLY A 117 -6.46 22.47 -8.68
N VAL A 118 -7.03 21.46 -9.36
CA VAL A 118 -7.31 21.53 -10.81
C VAL A 118 -8.59 22.31 -11.10
N ILE A 119 -9.45 22.52 -10.11
CA ILE A 119 -10.73 23.21 -10.27
C ILE A 119 -10.55 24.68 -9.86
N ARG A 120 -10.69 25.59 -10.83
CA ARG A 120 -10.65 27.04 -10.65
C ARG A 120 -12.04 27.54 -10.21
N THR A 121 -12.08 28.53 -9.33
CA THR A 121 -13.34 29.24 -9.00
C THR A 121 -13.58 30.42 -9.94
N GLU A 122 -14.84 30.73 -10.22
CA GLU A 122 -15.25 31.83 -11.11
C GLU A 122 -14.63 33.20 -10.74
N SER A 123 -14.38 33.48 -9.46
CA SER A 123 -13.92 34.81 -9.02
C SER A 123 -12.43 35.12 -9.29
N ARG A 124 -11.67 34.28 -10.00
CA ARG A 124 -10.19 34.39 -10.16
C ARG A 124 -9.40 34.46 -8.82
N GLN A 125 -10.06 34.41 -7.67
CA GLN A 125 -9.44 34.24 -6.36
C GLN A 125 -8.89 32.82 -6.25
N PRO A 126 -7.73 32.61 -5.62
CA PRO A 126 -7.09 31.30 -5.48
C PRO A 126 -7.76 30.42 -4.41
N LYS A 127 -9.10 30.36 -4.38
CA LYS A 127 -9.81 29.38 -3.53
C LYS A 127 -9.88 28.06 -4.30
N SER A 128 -9.21 27.05 -3.78
CA SER A 128 -9.25 25.69 -4.34
C SER A 128 -10.70 25.16 -4.37
N GLY A 129 -11.06 24.39 -5.39
CA GLY A 129 -12.33 23.64 -5.46
C GLY A 129 -12.52 22.62 -4.33
N PHE A 130 -11.62 22.56 -3.36
CA PHE A 130 -11.62 21.72 -2.16
C PHE A 130 -13.00 21.50 -1.51
N HIS A 131 -13.68 22.57 -1.08
CA HIS A 131 -14.96 22.44 -0.35
C HIS A 131 -16.10 21.97 -1.25
N ALA A 132 -16.12 22.47 -2.49
CA ALA A 132 -17.12 22.08 -3.47
C ALA A 132 -16.94 20.62 -3.89
N LEU A 133 -15.69 20.20 -4.15
CA LEU A 133 -15.33 18.81 -4.45
C LEU A 133 -15.65 17.87 -3.28
N ARG A 134 -15.36 18.26 -2.04
CA ARG A 134 -15.73 17.48 -0.84
C ARG A 134 -17.24 17.27 -0.77
N SER A 135 -18.01 18.33 -0.95
CA SER A 135 -19.48 18.28 -0.90
C SER A 135 -20.04 17.39 -2.02
N ALA A 136 -19.52 17.57 -3.24
CA ALA A 136 -19.91 16.79 -4.41
C ALA A 136 -19.64 15.29 -4.21
N LEU A 137 -18.46 14.91 -3.68
CA LEU A 137 -18.12 13.52 -3.38
C LEU A 137 -19.06 12.88 -2.36
N ILE A 138 -19.41 13.61 -1.30
CA ILE A 138 -20.32 13.11 -0.25
C ILE A 138 -21.73 12.93 -0.82
N LEU A 139 -22.23 13.92 -1.56
CA LEU A 139 -23.57 13.87 -2.16
C LEU A 139 -23.69 12.79 -3.24
N ALA A 140 -22.66 12.64 -4.08
CA ALA A 140 -22.59 11.63 -5.12
C ALA A 140 -22.51 10.20 -4.56
N ALA A 141 -21.73 10.00 -3.48
CA ALA A 141 -21.67 8.71 -2.80
C ALA A 141 -23.01 8.29 -2.18
N ASN A 142 -23.88 9.26 -1.84
CA ASN A 142 -25.21 9.02 -1.28
C ASN A 142 -26.27 8.59 -2.30
N GLU A 143 -25.92 8.51 -3.58
CA GLU A 143 -26.86 8.02 -4.59
C GLU A 143 -26.96 6.49 -4.61
N PRO A 144 -28.13 5.92 -4.97
CA PRO A 144 -28.34 4.47 -5.01
C PRO A 144 -27.33 3.70 -5.89
N GLY A 145 -26.80 4.35 -6.94
CA GLY A 145 -25.80 3.78 -7.85
C GLY A 145 -24.35 3.79 -7.32
N GLY A 146 -24.11 4.39 -6.15
CA GLY A 146 -22.77 4.65 -5.63
C GLY A 146 -22.09 5.84 -6.31
N LEU A 147 -20.84 6.11 -5.96
CA LEU A 147 -20.07 7.22 -6.50
C LEU A 147 -19.62 6.91 -7.94
N THR A 148 -19.98 7.76 -8.90
CA THR A 148 -19.46 7.76 -10.27
C THR A 148 -18.81 9.11 -10.58
N LEU A 149 -18.00 9.19 -11.64
CA LEU A 149 -17.50 10.50 -12.07
C LEU A 149 -18.63 11.38 -12.62
N LEU A 150 -19.63 10.76 -13.28
CA LEU A 150 -20.78 11.47 -13.82
C LEU A 150 -21.64 12.11 -12.73
N ASN A 151 -22.02 11.35 -11.68
CA ASN A 151 -22.84 11.91 -10.61
C ASN A 151 -22.05 12.87 -9.70
N LEU A 152 -20.72 12.70 -9.59
CA LEU A 152 -19.86 13.68 -8.94
C LEU A 152 -19.95 15.05 -9.62
N VAL A 153 -19.85 15.08 -10.94
CA VAL A 153 -20.01 16.31 -11.73
C VAL A 153 -21.41 16.89 -11.53
N ARG A 154 -22.46 16.05 -11.61
CA ARG A 154 -23.85 16.48 -11.40
C ARG A 154 -24.10 17.08 -10.01
N LYS A 155 -23.48 16.52 -8.97
CA LYS A 155 -23.61 16.95 -7.58
C LYS A 155 -22.64 18.07 -7.19
N TYR A 156 -21.86 18.59 -8.14
CA TYR A 156 -21.01 19.73 -7.88
C TYR A 156 -21.86 20.96 -7.58
N PRO A 157 -21.62 21.68 -6.47
CA PRO A 157 -22.56 22.68 -5.95
C PRO A 157 -22.63 23.99 -6.75
N ASN A 158 -21.70 24.23 -7.66
CA ASN A 158 -21.67 25.43 -8.50
C ASN A 158 -22.27 25.14 -9.88
N SER A 159 -22.85 26.15 -10.52
CA SER A 159 -23.41 26.10 -11.90
C SER A 159 -22.36 25.79 -12.97
N SER A 160 -21.08 25.99 -12.68
CA SER A 160 -19.97 25.73 -13.59
C SER A 160 -18.81 25.01 -12.87
N ILE A 161 -18.08 24.17 -13.61
CA ILE A 161 -16.80 23.58 -13.17
C ILE A 161 -15.71 24.04 -14.12
N HIS A 162 -14.78 24.88 -13.68
CA HIS A 162 -13.64 25.29 -14.49
C HIS A 162 -12.42 24.44 -14.19
N ILE A 163 -11.99 23.62 -15.14
CA ILE A 163 -10.84 22.73 -15.05
C ILE A 163 -9.62 23.40 -15.70
N ASP A 164 -8.54 23.47 -14.93
CA ASP A 164 -7.21 23.85 -15.41
C ASP A 164 -6.57 22.65 -16.12
N LEU A 165 -6.63 22.64 -17.45
CA LEU A 165 -6.11 21.53 -18.25
C LEU A 165 -4.58 21.49 -18.19
N ALA A 166 -3.90 22.62 -18.10
CA ALA A 166 -2.44 22.64 -17.95
C ALA A 166 -1.99 21.98 -16.65
N ARG A 167 -2.65 22.29 -15.53
CA ARG A 167 -2.37 21.63 -14.24
C ARG A 167 -2.75 20.15 -14.26
N THR A 168 -3.87 19.80 -14.91
CA THR A 168 -4.30 18.40 -15.07
C THR A 168 -3.27 17.58 -15.84
N LEU A 169 -2.69 18.14 -16.92
CA LEU A 169 -1.63 17.49 -17.68
C LEU A 169 -0.33 17.36 -16.90
N GLY A 170 0.02 18.38 -16.09
CA GLY A 170 1.15 18.30 -15.18
C GLY A 170 1.02 17.12 -14.20
N ILE A 171 -0.16 16.97 -13.59
CA ILE A 171 -0.50 15.81 -12.75
C ILE A 171 -0.37 14.48 -13.50
N ALA A 172 -0.89 14.40 -14.73
CA ALA A 172 -0.79 13.19 -15.54
C ALA A 172 0.67 12.85 -15.87
N ALA A 173 1.49 13.85 -16.21
CA ALA A 173 2.93 13.67 -16.47
C ALA A 173 3.69 13.19 -15.22
N GLU A 174 3.38 13.73 -14.03
CA GLU A 174 3.94 13.26 -12.76
C GLU A 174 3.60 11.78 -12.49
N LEU A 175 2.34 11.39 -12.66
CA LEU A 175 1.89 10.00 -12.51
C LEU A 175 2.56 9.07 -13.53
N THR A 176 2.66 9.52 -14.79
CA THR A 176 3.35 8.78 -15.86
C THR A 176 4.78 8.51 -15.44
N LYS A 177 5.50 9.56 -15.02
CA LYS A 177 6.89 9.44 -14.58
C LYS A 177 7.03 8.47 -13.42
N MET A 178 6.15 8.55 -12.42
CA MET A 178 6.16 7.66 -11.25
C MET A 178 5.99 6.19 -11.64
N VAL A 179 5.05 5.91 -12.55
CA VAL A 179 4.79 4.57 -13.08
C VAL A 179 5.99 4.07 -13.89
N ASP A 180 6.54 4.91 -14.77
CA ASP A 180 7.70 4.56 -15.61
C ASP A 180 8.95 4.31 -14.76
N ASP A 181 9.23 5.16 -13.78
CA ASP A 181 10.33 4.98 -12.82
C ASP A 181 10.16 3.64 -12.07
N THR A 182 8.94 3.33 -11.64
CA THR A 182 8.64 2.07 -10.94
C THR A 182 8.81 0.86 -11.84
N ASN A 183 8.34 0.93 -13.10
CA ASN A 183 8.51 -0.14 -14.07
C ASN A 183 9.98 -0.40 -14.38
N ARG A 184 10.78 0.65 -14.59
CA ARG A 184 12.24 0.53 -14.79
C ARG A 184 12.94 -0.13 -13.61
N ALA A 185 12.55 0.24 -12.38
CA ALA A 185 13.09 -0.38 -11.17
C ALA A 185 12.69 -1.86 -11.04
N VAL A 186 11.43 -2.20 -11.33
CA VAL A 186 10.93 -3.57 -11.39
C VAL A 186 11.72 -4.38 -12.42
N GLU A 187 11.90 -3.86 -13.63
CA GLU A 187 12.69 -4.52 -14.69
C GLU A 187 14.14 -4.76 -14.25
N ALA A 188 14.77 -3.81 -13.56
CA ALA A 188 16.11 -4.00 -13.02
C ALA A 188 16.18 -5.13 -12.00
N VAL A 189 15.17 -5.26 -11.12
CA VAL A 189 15.07 -6.40 -10.18
C VAL A 189 14.90 -7.72 -10.93
N LEU A 190 14.04 -7.76 -11.96
CA LEU A 190 13.84 -8.96 -12.78
C LEU A 190 15.14 -9.39 -13.51
N GLN A 191 15.85 -8.44 -14.12
CA GLN A 191 17.13 -8.69 -14.80
C GLN A 191 18.21 -9.16 -13.83
N LYS A 192 18.30 -8.54 -12.66
CA LYS A 192 19.23 -8.93 -11.59
C LYS A 192 18.93 -10.34 -11.10
N SER A 193 17.65 -10.67 -10.87
CA SER A 193 17.23 -12.02 -10.46
C SER A 193 17.57 -13.07 -11.52
N ALA A 194 17.31 -12.79 -12.80
CA ALA A 194 17.69 -13.68 -13.89
C ALA A 194 19.21 -13.92 -13.94
N THR A 195 20.01 -12.87 -13.72
CA THR A 195 21.48 -12.96 -13.69
C THR A 195 21.97 -13.77 -12.49
N GLU A 196 21.42 -13.54 -11.29
CA GLU A 196 21.75 -14.31 -10.08
C GLU A 196 21.37 -15.79 -10.25
N ALA A 197 20.21 -16.09 -10.84
CA ALA A 197 19.76 -17.45 -11.12
C ALA A 197 20.66 -18.17 -12.14
N ALA A 198 21.12 -17.47 -13.18
CA ALA A 198 22.00 -18.03 -14.21
C ALA A 198 23.42 -18.36 -13.70
N ARG A 199 23.86 -17.72 -12.62
CA ARG A 199 25.16 -17.95 -11.99
C ARG A 199 25.16 -19.11 -10.99
N MET A 200 24.01 -19.73 -10.74
CA MET A 200 23.94 -20.83 -9.79
C MET A 200 24.67 -22.06 -10.32
N PRO A 201 25.46 -22.76 -9.47
CA PRO A 201 26.13 -23.98 -9.87
C PRO A 201 25.15 -25.04 -10.37
N SER A 202 25.46 -25.68 -11.50
CA SER A 202 24.65 -26.76 -12.07
C SER A 202 24.55 -27.99 -11.15
N SER A 203 25.49 -28.15 -10.21
CA SER A 203 25.45 -29.17 -9.16
C SER A 203 24.31 -28.98 -8.15
N PHE A 204 23.68 -27.80 -8.12
CA PHE A 204 22.60 -27.50 -7.20
C PHE A 204 21.25 -27.97 -7.75
N ASN A 205 20.85 -29.19 -7.36
CA ASN A 205 19.61 -29.78 -7.85
C ASN A 205 18.39 -29.33 -7.04
N LEU A 206 17.70 -28.30 -7.52
CA LEU A 206 16.47 -27.78 -6.90
C LEU A 206 15.33 -28.81 -6.82
N SER A 207 15.29 -29.79 -7.72
CA SER A 207 14.24 -30.83 -7.72
C SER A 207 14.36 -31.82 -6.56
N GLN A 208 15.53 -31.90 -5.92
CA GLN A 208 15.76 -32.75 -4.74
C GLN A 208 15.40 -32.05 -3.43
N LEU A 209 15.13 -30.73 -3.46
CA LEU A 209 14.71 -30.02 -2.26
C LEU A 209 13.31 -30.50 -1.84
N PRO A 210 13.09 -30.80 -0.54
CA PRO A 210 11.77 -31.08 -0.01
C PRO A 210 10.72 -30.04 -0.44
N ASP A 211 9.52 -30.53 -0.76
CA ASP A 211 8.44 -29.65 -1.20
C ASP A 211 7.83 -28.87 -0.02
N VAL A 212 8.23 -27.61 0.11
CA VAL A 212 7.72 -26.68 1.13
C VAL A 212 6.32 -26.16 0.83
N ARG A 213 5.69 -26.54 -0.30
CA ARG A 213 4.30 -26.13 -0.61
C ARG A 213 3.27 -26.81 0.27
N ARG A 214 3.64 -27.91 0.94
CA ARG A 214 2.74 -28.71 1.77
C ARG A 214 2.69 -28.16 3.19
N GLN A 215 1.60 -28.42 3.91
CA GLN A 215 1.57 -28.18 5.36
C GLN A 215 2.61 -29.05 6.07
N GLY A 216 3.11 -28.56 7.20
CA GLY A 216 4.07 -29.27 8.00
C GLY A 216 3.42 -30.37 8.85
N LYS A 217 4.25 -31.12 9.57
CA LYS A 217 3.85 -32.34 10.29
C LYS A 217 3.18 -32.12 11.65
N PHE A 218 3.24 -30.91 12.19
CA PHE A 218 2.72 -30.64 13.53
C PHE A 218 1.24 -30.28 13.49
N VAL A 219 0.46 -30.93 14.37
CA VAL A 219 -0.91 -30.48 14.66
C VAL A 219 -0.82 -29.17 15.42
N VAL A 220 -1.65 -28.19 15.03
CA VAL A 220 -1.65 -26.83 15.55
C VAL A 220 -2.86 -26.60 16.43
N THR A 221 -2.67 -25.98 17.58
CA THR A 221 -3.76 -25.46 18.43
C THR A 221 -3.74 -23.94 18.42
N LYS A 222 -4.90 -23.32 18.22
CA LYS A 222 -5.07 -21.87 18.30
C LYS A 222 -5.69 -21.49 19.65
N THR A 223 -5.08 -20.54 20.35
CA THR A 223 -5.62 -19.92 21.57
C THR A 223 -5.54 -18.41 21.44
N SER A 224 -6.58 -17.69 21.85
CA SER A 224 -6.55 -16.23 21.91
C SER A 224 -6.20 -15.76 23.32
N LEU A 225 -5.22 -14.86 23.42
CA LEU A 225 -4.78 -14.23 24.65
C LEU A 225 -5.33 -12.82 24.77
N ASN A 226 -5.60 -12.44 26.01
CA ASN A 226 -5.98 -11.08 26.37
C ASN A 226 -5.02 -10.58 27.46
N GLN A 227 -4.27 -9.53 27.16
CA GLN A 227 -3.29 -8.96 28.07
C GLN A 227 -3.53 -7.47 28.22
N ILE A 228 -3.41 -6.95 29.45
CA ILE A 228 -3.52 -5.52 29.72
C ILE A 228 -2.14 -5.00 30.06
N ASP A 229 -1.66 -4.00 29.33
CA ASP A 229 -0.46 -3.24 29.67
C ASP A 229 -0.85 -1.99 30.46
N GLY A 230 -0.86 -2.12 31.78
CA GLY A 230 -1.20 -1.05 32.72
C GLY A 230 -0.10 0.00 32.91
N ALA A 231 1.14 -0.28 32.46
CA ALA A 231 2.25 0.67 32.59
C ALA A 231 2.17 1.79 31.53
N ARG A 232 1.47 1.55 30.42
CA ARG A 232 1.17 2.57 29.40
C ARG A 232 -0.18 3.21 29.71
N GLY A 233 -0.23 4.55 29.67
CA GLY A 233 -1.26 5.42 30.27
C GLY A 233 -2.72 5.31 29.80
N ARG A 234 -3.16 4.16 29.28
CA ARG A 234 -4.55 3.86 28.90
C ARG A 234 -4.97 2.41 29.18
N GLU A 235 -4.24 1.65 30.01
CA GLU A 235 -4.49 0.21 30.23
C GLU A 235 -4.65 -0.51 28.88
N ARG A 236 -3.57 -0.51 28.09
CA ARG A 236 -3.65 -0.91 26.69
C ARG A 236 -3.98 -2.39 26.57
N LEU A 237 -5.20 -2.68 26.10
CA LEU A 237 -5.72 -4.03 25.88
C LEU A 237 -5.12 -4.67 24.61
N LEU A 238 -4.32 -5.71 24.77
CA LEU A 238 -3.66 -6.42 23.69
C LEU A 238 -4.30 -7.80 23.51
N LEU A 239 -5.07 -7.93 22.43
CA LEU A 239 -5.61 -9.21 21.98
C LEU A 239 -4.61 -9.86 21.03
N SER A 240 -4.26 -11.12 21.25
CA SER A 240 -3.32 -11.85 20.38
C SER A 240 -3.77 -13.26 20.12
N ASP A 241 -3.75 -13.69 18.86
CA ASP A 241 -3.92 -15.10 18.52
C ASP A 241 -2.57 -15.82 18.62
N VAL A 242 -2.54 -16.96 19.31
CA VAL A 242 -1.35 -17.81 19.44
C VAL A 242 -1.62 -19.18 18.82
N TYR A 243 -0.82 -19.55 17.84
CA TYR A 243 -0.83 -20.84 17.16
C TYR A 243 0.36 -21.65 17.67
N LEU A 244 0.08 -22.70 18.44
CA LEU A 244 1.09 -23.52 19.10
C LEU A 244 1.15 -24.90 18.44
N PRO A 245 2.31 -25.34 17.94
CA PRO A 245 2.49 -26.71 17.46
C PRO A 245 2.55 -27.69 18.63
N ASN A 246 2.01 -28.88 18.41
CA ASN A 246 2.19 -30.01 19.31
C ASN A 246 3.60 -30.61 19.15
N ALA A 247 4.61 -29.85 19.58
CA ALA A 247 6.02 -30.25 19.62
C ALA A 247 6.44 -30.66 21.04
N ARG A 248 7.37 -31.62 21.12
CA ARG A 248 7.93 -32.12 22.39
C ARG A 248 8.97 -31.20 23.03
N THR A 249 9.54 -30.29 22.25
CA THR A 249 10.61 -29.38 22.68
C THR A 249 10.16 -27.93 22.55
N LYS A 250 10.92 -27.00 23.17
CA LYS A 250 10.74 -25.56 22.93
C LYS A 250 10.88 -25.26 21.43
N VAL A 251 9.99 -24.42 20.91
CA VAL A 251 10.00 -24.00 19.50
C VAL A 251 10.32 -22.51 19.37
N PRO A 252 10.97 -22.07 18.27
CA PRO A 252 11.16 -20.65 17.99
C PRO A 252 9.80 -19.94 17.84
N VAL A 253 9.78 -18.64 18.14
CA VAL A 253 8.57 -17.82 18.13
C VAL A 253 8.57 -16.88 16.93
N ILE A 254 7.46 -16.86 16.17
CA ILE A 254 7.26 -15.93 15.07
C ILE A 254 6.13 -14.98 15.45
N VAL A 255 6.37 -13.67 15.37
CA VAL A 255 5.34 -12.65 15.52
C VAL A 255 4.89 -12.18 14.15
N ILE A 256 3.59 -12.11 13.88
CA ILE A 256 3.04 -11.55 12.64
C ILE A 256 2.27 -10.27 12.95
N SER A 257 2.80 -9.12 12.51
CA SER A 257 2.18 -7.81 12.73
C SER A 257 1.38 -7.35 11.50
N HIS A 258 0.10 -7.05 11.72
CA HIS A 258 -0.83 -6.72 10.64
C HIS A 258 -0.60 -5.32 10.01
N GLY A 259 -1.25 -5.02 8.89
CA GLY A 259 -1.27 -3.69 8.29
C GLY A 259 -2.30 -2.76 8.92
N LEU A 260 -2.33 -1.50 8.49
CA LEU A 260 -3.31 -0.52 8.96
C LEU A 260 -4.75 -0.98 8.64
N GLY A 261 -5.64 -0.97 9.63
CA GLY A 261 -7.05 -1.34 9.47
C GLY A 261 -7.34 -2.83 9.30
N THR A 262 -6.32 -3.67 9.44
CA THR A 262 -6.43 -5.14 9.40
C THR A 262 -6.23 -5.75 10.80
N ASP A 263 -6.37 -7.06 10.93
CA ASP A 263 -6.20 -7.75 12.21
C ASP A 263 -5.62 -9.17 12.03
N SER A 264 -5.48 -9.88 13.14
CA SER A 264 -4.91 -11.22 13.22
C SER A 264 -5.54 -12.25 12.27
N SER A 265 -6.82 -12.11 11.94
CA SER A 265 -7.52 -13.06 11.06
C SER A 265 -7.02 -13.01 9.63
N ASN A 266 -6.48 -11.87 9.15
CA ASN A 266 -5.87 -11.77 7.82
C ASN A 266 -4.59 -12.60 7.67
N PHE A 267 -3.98 -13.05 8.77
CA PHE A 267 -2.73 -13.81 8.76
C PHE A 267 -2.90 -15.24 9.25
N GLN A 268 -4.14 -15.72 9.43
CA GLN A 268 -4.42 -17.09 9.85
C GLN A 268 -3.74 -18.12 8.91
N TYR A 269 -3.85 -17.94 7.59
CA TYR A 269 -3.25 -18.84 6.60
C TYR A 269 -1.72 -19.03 6.83
N LEU A 270 -1.02 -17.94 7.15
CA LEU A 270 0.42 -17.93 7.33
C LEU A 270 0.79 -18.46 8.72
N ALA A 271 0.00 -18.10 9.74
CA ALA A 271 0.21 -18.55 11.11
C ALA A 271 0.04 -20.07 11.24
N GLU A 272 -1.02 -20.63 10.67
CA GLU A 272 -1.24 -22.09 10.64
C GLU A 272 -0.14 -22.80 9.85
N TYR A 273 0.22 -22.26 8.69
CA TYR A 273 1.27 -22.84 7.86
C TYR A 273 2.62 -22.86 8.59
N LEU A 274 3.06 -21.75 9.20
CA LEU A 274 4.31 -21.70 9.95
C LEU A 274 4.25 -22.56 11.21
N ALA A 275 3.11 -22.56 11.93
CA ALA A 275 2.96 -23.39 13.11
C ALA A 275 3.04 -24.89 12.79
N SER A 276 2.44 -25.33 11.69
CA SER A 276 2.56 -26.73 11.23
C SER A 276 4.01 -27.14 10.93
N HIS A 277 4.92 -26.18 10.68
CA HIS A 277 6.35 -26.37 10.46
C HIS A 277 7.21 -26.25 11.74
N GLY A 278 6.59 -26.17 12.92
CA GLY A 278 7.29 -26.24 14.20
C GLY A 278 7.71 -24.87 14.74
N PHE A 279 7.00 -23.80 14.39
CA PHE A 279 7.10 -22.49 15.03
C PHE A 279 5.92 -22.28 15.98
N ALA A 280 6.10 -21.61 17.11
CA ALA A 280 4.96 -20.95 17.75
C ALA A 280 4.72 -19.63 17.05
N VAL A 281 3.47 -19.32 16.69
CA VAL A 281 3.14 -18.07 15.99
C VAL A 281 2.21 -17.21 16.83
N VAL A 282 2.58 -15.95 17.03
CA VAL A 282 1.82 -14.95 17.78
C VAL A 282 1.39 -13.85 16.82
N VAL A 283 0.09 -13.56 16.76
CA VAL A 283 -0.48 -12.56 15.86
C VAL A 283 -1.23 -11.50 16.70
N PRO A 284 -0.54 -10.43 17.12
CA PRO A 284 -1.16 -9.37 17.91
C PRO A 284 -2.11 -8.50 17.10
N ASN A 285 -3.21 -8.07 17.74
CA ASN A 285 -4.06 -6.98 17.28
C ASN A 285 -3.66 -5.70 17.99
N HIS A 286 -3.18 -4.72 17.22
CA HIS A 286 -2.69 -3.45 17.76
C HIS A 286 -3.83 -2.43 17.92
N PRO A 287 -4.21 -2.05 19.16
CA PRO A 287 -5.25 -1.05 19.38
C PRO A 287 -4.90 0.28 18.74
N GLY A 288 -5.87 0.94 18.13
CA GLY A 288 -5.67 2.24 17.48
C GLY A 288 -5.10 2.18 16.07
N SER A 289 -4.85 0.99 15.52
CA SER A 289 -4.46 0.80 14.11
C SER A 289 -5.02 -0.49 13.47
N ASN A 290 -5.87 -1.24 14.18
CA ASN A 290 -6.48 -2.49 13.74
C ASN A 290 -7.84 -2.30 13.04
N THR A 291 -8.51 -3.40 12.68
CA THR A 291 -9.86 -3.39 12.10
C THR A 291 -10.91 -2.66 12.96
N GLN A 292 -10.81 -2.71 14.28
CA GLN A 292 -11.70 -1.95 15.15
C GLN A 292 -11.50 -0.43 14.96
N GLN A 293 -10.26 0.05 14.86
CA GLN A 293 -9.97 1.45 14.57
C GLN A 293 -10.57 1.88 13.23
N LEU A 294 -10.38 1.08 12.17
CA LEU A 294 -10.95 1.38 10.86
C LEU A 294 -12.47 1.48 10.93
N ARG A 295 -13.14 0.55 11.63
CA ARG A 295 -14.60 0.63 11.81
C ARG A 295 -15.04 1.85 12.60
N SER A 296 -14.31 2.21 13.66
CA SER A 296 -14.56 3.43 14.42
C SER A 296 -14.40 4.68 13.53
N LEU A 297 -13.47 4.69 12.58
CA LEU A 297 -13.39 5.76 11.58
C LEU A 297 -14.63 5.76 10.68
N LEU A 298 -14.98 4.61 10.10
CA LEU A 298 -16.10 4.50 9.15
C LEU A 298 -17.46 4.83 9.77
N ASN A 299 -17.64 4.61 11.08
CA ASN A 299 -18.86 4.94 11.81
C ASN A 299 -18.82 6.32 12.50
N GLY A 300 -17.71 7.07 12.36
CA GLY A 300 -17.54 8.41 12.94
C GLY A 300 -17.20 8.46 14.44
N SER A 301 -16.95 7.33 15.10
CA SER A 301 -16.51 7.29 16.51
C SER A 301 -15.01 7.54 16.68
N ALA A 302 -14.24 7.51 15.59
CA ALA A 302 -12.84 7.94 15.55
C ALA A 302 -12.64 8.97 14.44
N LYS A 303 -11.68 9.88 14.65
CA LYS A 303 -11.36 10.98 13.71
C LYS A 303 -10.19 10.68 12.78
N GLU A 304 -9.42 9.64 13.09
CA GLU A 304 -8.17 9.31 12.39
C GLU A 304 -8.11 7.84 12.03
N ILE A 305 -7.39 7.51 10.95
CA ILE A 305 -7.17 6.12 10.51
C ILE A 305 -6.25 5.36 11.48
N SER A 306 -5.32 6.06 12.13
CA SER A 306 -4.46 5.57 13.20
C SER A 306 -3.88 6.75 13.96
N GLN A 307 -3.67 6.57 15.27
CA GLN A 307 -2.94 7.51 16.12
C GLN A 307 -1.46 7.53 15.75
N ALA A 308 -0.79 8.68 15.86
CA ALA A 308 0.64 8.79 15.55
C ALA A 308 1.50 7.95 16.50
N GLU A 309 1.08 7.81 17.76
CA GLU A 309 1.80 7.05 18.79
C GLU A 309 1.97 5.57 18.41
N GLU A 310 1.21 5.06 17.45
CA GLU A 310 1.34 3.69 16.94
C GLU A 310 2.71 3.40 16.29
N PHE A 311 3.44 4.42 15.83
CA PHE A 311 4.84 4.23 15.42
C PHE A 311 5.73 3.72 16.58
N TYR A 312 5.44 4.12 17.82
CA TYR A 312 6.11 3.59 19.02
C TYR A 312 5.35 2.43 19.66
N ASN A 313 4.03 2.52 19.77
CA ASN A 313 3.24 1.53 20.50
C ASN A 313 3.31 0.15 19.89
N ARG A 314 3.33 0.02 18.55
CA ARG A 314 3.26 -1.31 17.92
C ARG A 314 4.52 -2.16 18.16
N PRO A 315 5.75 -1.62 18.02
CA PRO A 315 6.93 -2.31 18.51
C PRO A 315 6.85 -2.63 20.00
N LEU A 316 6.44 -1.66 20.83
CA LEU A 316 6.34 -1.85 22.28
C LEU A 316 5.30 -2.91 22.68
N ASP A 317 4.19 -3.04 21.95
CA ASP A 317 3.18 -4.09 22.12
C ASP A 317 3.81 -5.47 21.96
N ILE A 318 4.63 -5.64 20.91
CA ILE A 318 5.29 -6.92 20.64
C ILE A 318 6.30 -7.25 21.74
N LYS A 319 7.11 -6.27 22.16
CA LYS A 319 8.06 -6.45 23.27
C LYS A 319 7.33 -6.90 24.54
N TYR A 320 6.24 -6.20 24.88
CA TYR A 320 5.41 -6.51 26.04
C TYR A 320 4.81 -7.91 25.97
N ILE A 321 4.22 -8.28 24.83
CA ILE A 321 3.61 -9.62 24.65
C ILE A 321 4.66 -10.71 24.82
N LEU A 322 5.84 -10.54 24.23
CA LEU A 322 6.94 -11.50 24.38
C LEU A 322 7.41 -11.60 25.85
N ASP A 323 7.52 -10.49 26.58
CA ASP A 323 7.86 -10.49 28.01
C ASP A 323 6.81 -11.23 28.86
N ARG A 324 5.54 -11.07 28.51
CA ARG A 324 4.45 -11.78 29.20
C ARG A 324 4.43 -13.27 28.87
N LEU A 325 4.65 -13.66 27.63
CA LEU A 325 4.75 -15.06 27.22
C LEU A 325 5.91 -15.79 27.87
N GLU A 326 6.99 -15.09 28.25
CA GLU A 326 8.12 -15.68 28.97
C GLU A 326 7.73 -16.19 30.35
N ASN A 327 6.77 -15.53 30.99
CA ASN A 327 6.34 -15.78 32.36
C ASN A 327 5.01 -16.53 32.46
N ASP A 328 4.29 -16.70 31.34
CA ASP A 328 2.99 -17.37 31.31
C ASP A 328 3.13 -18.89 31.48
N ALA A 329 2.48 -19.46 32.49
CA ALA A 329 2.58 -20.88 32.82
C ALA A 329 2.15 -21.82 31.68
N ASN A 330 1.23 -21.41 30.81
CA ASN A 330 0.75 -22.22 29.68
C ASN A 330 1.78 -22.32 28.55
N PHE A 331 2.66 -21.34 28.45
CA PHE A 331 3.69 -21.24 27.41
C PHE A 331 5.10 -21.49 27.93
N LYS A 332 5.27 -21.43 29.26
CA LYS A 332 6.49 -21.78 29.97
C LYS A 332 6.92 -23.18 29.55
N ASN A 333 8.18 -23.30 29.15
CA ASN A 333 8.78 -24.52 28.59
C ASN A 333 8.31 -24.97 27.20
N ARG A 334 7.43 -24.23 26.53
CA ARG A 334 7.01 -24.50 25.13
C ARG A 334 7.65 -23.55 24.12
N LEU A 335 7.98 -22.33 24.54
CA LEU A 335 8.52 -21.28 23.66
C LEU A 335 10.02 -21.08 23.87
N ASN A 336 10.75 -20.86 22.77
CA ASN A 336 12.11 -20.34 22.79
C ASN A 336 12.10 -18.85 22.41
N LEU A 337 11.94 -17.99 23.42
CA LEU A 337 11.89 -16.53 23.23
C LEU A 337 13.27 -15.89 22.97
N GLN A 338 14.34 -16.67 22.93
CA GLN A 338 15.65 -16.22 22.45
C GLN A 338 15.80 -16.37 20.93
N GLN A 339 14.83 -17.01 20.27
CA GLN A 339 14.75 -17.19 18.82
C GLN A 339 13.43 -16.63 18.31
N VAL A 340 13.36 -15.30 18.16
CA VAL A 340 12.16 -14.61 17.66
C VAL A 340 12.35 -14.17 16.21
N GLY A 341 11.38 -14.47 15.35
CA GLY A 341 11.24 -13.86 14.03
C GLY A 341 10.06 -12.90 14.01
N VAL A 342 10.10 -11.86 13.16
CA VAL A 342 8.94 -10.97 12.97
C VAL A 342 8.61 -10.86 11.49
N ILE A 343 7.36 -11.16 11.14
CA ILE A 343 6.76 -10.85 9.85
C ILE A 343 5.87 -9.64 10.04
N GLY A 344 5.88 -8.71 9.10
CA GLY A 344 4.99 -7.56 9.14
C GLY A 344 4.53 -7.13 7.76
N GLN A 345 3.25 -6.77 7.62
CA GLN A 345 2.71 -6.24 6.36
C GLN A 345 2.42 -4.74 6.47
N SER A 346 2.76 -3.94 5.47
CA SER A 346 2.50 -2.49 5.43
C SER A 346 3.02 -1.77 6.68
N PHE A 347 2.14 -1.19 7.50
CA PHE A 347 2.53 -0.61 8.78
C PHE A 347 3.16 -1.65 9.72
N GLY A 348 2.73 -2.90 9.69
CA GLY A 348 3.38 -4.00 10.40
C GLY A 348 4.79 -4.28 9.87
N GLY A 349 5.04 -4.05 8.58
CA GLY A 349 6.38 -4.13 7.98
C GLY A 349 7.31 -3.05 8.54
N TYR A 350 6.79 -1.83 8.75
CA TYR A 350 7.49 -0.82 9.56
C TYR A 350 7.79 -1.34 10.97
N THR A 351 6.79 -1.91 11.66
CA THR A 351 6.96 -2.44 13.02
C THR A 351 8.05 -3.51 13.10
N ALA A 352 8.10 -4.43 12.13
CA ALA A 352 9.13 -5.46 12.03
C ALA A 352 10.53 -4.84 11.87
N LEU A 353 10.69 -3.87 10.97
CA LEU A 353 11.98 -3.20 10.73
C LEU A 353 12.42 -2.34 11.93
N ALA A 354 11.48 -1.70 12.64
CA ALA A 354 11.77 -0.98 13.88
C ALA A 354 12.31 -1.93 14.96
N LEU A 355 11.68 -3.10 15.14
CA LEU A 355 12.15 -4.16 16.04
C LEU A 355 13.52 -4.72 15.62
N ALA A 356 13.82 -4.71 14.32
CA ALA A 356 15.14 -5.08 13.79
C ALA A 356 16.24 -4.03 14.07
N GLY A 357 15.86 -2.82 14.50
CA GLY A 357 16.77 -1.73 14.84
C GLY A 357 16.79 -0.56 13.86
N ALA A 358 15.88 -0.52 12.88
CA ALA A 358 15.72 0.68 12.06
C ALA A 358 15.16 1.83 12.90
N LYS A 359 15.88 2.96 12.96
CA LYS A 359 15.47 4.13 13.74
C LYS A 359 14.66 5.10 12.91
N ILE A 360 13.63 5.70 13.51
CA ILE A 360 12.87 6.79 12.88
C ILE A 360 13.83 7.95 12.59
N ASN A 361 13.81 8.43 11.34
CA ASN A 361 14.65 9.51 10.88
C ASN A 361 13.85 10.82 10.77
N PHE A 362 13.68 11.47 11.93
CA PHE A 362 12.97 12.75 12.03
C PHE A 362 13.57 13.84 11.12
N LYS A 363 14.89 13.82 10.89
CA LYS A 363 15.55 14.76 9.96
C LYS A 363 15.06 14.55 8.52
N LYS A 364 14.98 13.29 8.07
CA LYS A 364 14.46 12.94 6.74
C LYS A 364 12.97 13.25 6.62
N LEU A 365 12.17 12.93 7.64
CA LEU A 365 10.75 13.28 7.68
C LEU A 365 10.52 14.80 7.59
N ASN A 366 11.23 15.61 8.39
CA ASN A 366 11.12 17.07 8.31
C ASN A 366 11.46 17.60 6.90
N LYS A 367 12.44 16.99 6.22
CA LYS A 367 12.76 17.32 4.83
C LYS A 367 11.68 16.88 3.85
N ASP A 368 11.05 15.74 4.07
CA ASP A 368 10.12 15.14 3.10
C ASP A 368 8.66 15.60 3.28
N CYS A 369 8.29 16.07 4.47
CA CYS A 369 6.91 16.35 4.87
C CYS A 369 6.55 17.84 4.86
N HIS A 370 7.30 18.67 4.14
CA HIS A 370 6.93 20.08 3.93
C HIS A 370 5.86 20.22 2.84
N GLU A 371 5.03 21.26 2.95
CA GLU A 371 3.80 21.43 2.18
C GLU A 371 3.99 21.27 0.66
N GLN A 372 5.01 21.93 0.08
CA GLN A 372 5.26 21.88 -1.36
C GLN A 372 5.51 20.45 -1.87
N LYS A 373 6.35 19.68 -1.19
CA LYS A 373 6.67 18.30 -1.57
C LYS A 373 5.49 17.37 -1.35
N LEU A 374 4.73 17.57 -0.28
CA LEU A 374 3.49 16.83 -0.08
C LEU A 374 2.54 17.12 -1.24
N GLN A 375 2.29 18.38 -1.60
CA GLN A 375 1.40 18.74 -2.72
C GLN A 375 1.83 18.15 -4.08
N GLN A 376 3.08 17.69 -4.21
CA GLN A 376 3.67 17.09 -5.41
C GLN A 376 3.83 15.57 -5.35
N THR A 377 3.60 14.89 -4.21
CA THR A 377 3.71 13.42 -4.09
C THR A 377 2.42 12.61 -4.35
N TRP A 378 2.52 11.56 -5.16
CA TRP A 378 1.44 10.56 -5.34
C TRP A 378 1.62 9.32 -4.45
N ASN A 379 2.70 9.26 -3.67
CA ASN A 379 2.92 8.22 -2.68
C ASN A 379 2.08 8.50 -1.42
N MET A 380 0.90 7.89 -1.34
CA MET A 380 -0.01 8.04 -0.20
C MET A 380 0.60 7.57 1.12
N SER A 381 1.49 6.57 1.09
CA SER A 381 2.17 6.13 2.32
C SER A 381 3.06 7.21 2.92
N LEU A 382 3.58 8.17 2.14
CA LEU A 382 4.38 9.29 2.66
C LEU A 382 3.55 10.14 3.63
N LEU A 383 2.28 10.42 3.31
CA LEU A 383 1.38 11.19 4.19
C LEU A 383 1.22 10.50 5.54
N PHE A 384 1.09 9.17 5.52
CA PHE A 384 0.98 8.39 6.74
C PHE A 384 2.31 8.40 7.52
N GLN A 385 3.45 8.25 6.86
CA GLN A 385 4.77 8.36 7.47
C GLN A 385 5.00 9.74 8.12
N CYS A 386 4.50 10.81 7.51
CA CYS A 386 4.63 12.18 8.03
C CYS A 386 3.90 12.40 9.36
N ARG A 387 2.88 11.59 9.71
CA ARG A 387 2.24 11.67 11.03
C ARG A 387 3.23 11.42 12.17
N ALA A 388 4.30 10.66 11.93
CA ALA A 388 5.35 10.46 12.94
C ALA A 388 5.97 11.77 13.45
N LEU A 389 5.91 12.87 12.68
CA LEU A 389 6.39 14.19 13.13
C LEU A 389 5.59 14.77 14.30
N GLU A 390 4.35 14.35 14.55
CA GLU A 390 3.58 14.78 15.74
C GLU A 390 4.18 14.31 17.05
N LEU A 391 5.06 13.30 16.97
CA LEU A 391 5.77 12.75 18.11
C LEU A 391 7.03 13.58 18.43
N HIS A 392 7.49 14.39 17.47
CA HIS A 392 8.68 15.22 17.61
C HIS A 392 8.40 16.38 18.59
N GLY A 393 9.15 16.46 19.69
CA GLY A 393 9.06 17.55 20.68
C GLY A 393 8.15 17.31 21.90
N LYS A 394 7.30 16.28 21.92
CA LYS A 394 6.41 15.95 23.06
C LYS A 394 7.10 15.18 24.22
N ASN A 395 8.33 15.51 24.60
CA ASN A 395 9.15 14.68 25.54
C ASN A 395 9.40 13.22 25.08
N TYR A 396 9.13 12.87 23.81
CA TYR A 396 9.68 11.66 23.16
C TYR A 396 11.16 11.86 22.74
N GLY A 397 11.86 12.81 23.36
CA GLY A 397 13.30 13.05 23.21
C GLY A 397 14.17 11.94 23.80
N ILE A 398 13.57 10.96 24.48
CA ILE A 398 14.18 9.66 24.71
C ILE A 398 14.17 8.93 23.37
N SER A 399 15.35 8.65 22.81
CA SER A 399 15.50 7.68 21.72
C SER A 399 14.91 6.35 22.19
N TYR A 400 13.61 6.11 21.94
CA TYR A 400 12.98 4.84 22.25
C TYR A 400 13.73 3.77 21.46
N ASN A 401 14.47 2.94 22.18
CA ASN A 401 15.12 1.80 21.57
C ASN A 401 14.02 0.77 21.25
N LEU A 402 13.46 0.90 20.05
CA LEU A 402 12.42 0.01 19.54
C LEU A 402 12.98 -1.35 19.15
N ARG A 403 14.31 -1.48 19.02
CA ARG A 403 14.96 -2.77 18.80
C ARG A 403 14.62 -3.74 19.93
N ASP A 404 14.41 -5.00 19.58
CA ASP A 404 14.32 -6.09 20.53
C ASP A 404 15.41 -7.14 20.22
N GLU A 405 16.29 -7.40 21.18
CA GLU A 405 17.44 -8.30 20.99
C GLU A 405 17.05 -9.77 20.79
N ARG A 406 15.81 -10.15 21.15
CA ARG A 406 15.26 -11.47 20.87
C ARG A 406 15.00 -11.69 19.39
N VAL A 407 14.76 -10.61 18.63
CA VAL A 407 14.45 -10.66 17.20
C VAL A 407 15.70 -10.97 16.39
N LYS A 408 15.72 -12.13 15.73
CA LYS A 408 16.85 -12.67 14.98
C LYS A 408 16.73 -12.52 13.48
N ALA A 409 15.53 -12.35 12.94
CA ALA A 409 15.30 -12.07 11.52
C ALA A 409 13.92 -11.44 11.29
N VAL A 410 13.78 -10.68 10.21
CA VAL A 410 12.50 -10.03 9.87
C VAL A 410 12.10 -10.19 8.41
N ILE A 411 10.79 -10.30 8.17
CA ILE A 411 10.17 -10.25 6.84
C ILE A 411 9.22 -9.05 6.80
N ALA A 412 9.44 -8.13 5.89
CA ALA A 412 8.64 -6.93 5.70
C ALA A 412 7.92 -7.00 4.35
N ILE A 413 6.59 -7.18 4.37
CA ILE A 413 5.74 -7.36 3.19
C ILE A 413 5.08 -6.03 2.85
N ASN A 414 5.30 -5.52 1.64
CA ASN A 414 4.81 -4.21 1.18
C ASN A 414 4.97 -3.09 2.24
N PRO A 415 6.13 -2.97 2.90
CA PRO A 415 6.27 -2.14 4.09
C PRO A 415 6.21 -0.65 3.75
N ILE A 416 5.93 0.20 4.75
CA ILE A 416 6.22 1.64 4.67
C ILE A 416 7.59 1.89 5.32
N THR A 417 8.54 2.49 4.60
CA THR A 417 9.94 2.54 5.06
C THR A 417 10.72 3.77 4.63
N SER A 418 10.33 4.41 3.54
CA SER A 418 11.21 5.30 2.78
C SER A 418 11.63 6.55 3.57
N SER A 419 10.68 7.40 3.93
CA SER A 419 10.91 8.64 4.67
C SER A 419 11.00 8.41 6.17
N ILE A 420 10.23 7.45 6.70
CA ILE A 420 10.17 7.15 8.12
C ILE A 420 11.52 6.66 8.67
N PHE A 421 12.25 5.81 7.95
CA PHE A 421 13.59 5.35 8.34
C PHE A 421 14.70 6.06 7.55
N GLY A 422 14.49 6.26 6.25
CA GLY A 422 15.55 6.67 5.33
C GLY A 422 16.73 5.68 5.31
N GLU A 423 17.74 6.01 4.50
CA GLU A 423 18.97 5.23 4.43
C GLU A 423 19.69 5.14 5.78
N ALA A 424 19.73 6.25 6.53
CA ALA A 424 20.39 6.31 7.83
C ALA A 424 19.75 5.37 8.88
N GLY A 425 18.44 5.14 8.81
CA GLY A 425 17.74 4.20 9.70
C GLY A 425 17.90 2.75 9.25
N LEU A 426 17.65 2.45 7.97
CA LEU A 426 17.68 1.07 7.45
C LEU A 426 19.09 0.47 7.43
N SER A 427 20.12 1.28 7.20
CA SER A 427 21.52 0.83 7.22
C SER A 427 22.00 0.38 8.61
N GLN A 428 21.24 0.68 9.68
CA GLN A 428 21.55 0.22 11.04
C GLN A 428 21.14 -1.22 11.30
N ILE A 429 20.27 -1.83 10.48
CA ILE A 429 19.78 -3.18 10.72
C ILE A 429 20.94 -4.19 10.62
N LYS A 430 21.18 -4.94 11.70
CA LYS A 430 22.26 -5.93 11.81
C LYS A 430 21.82 -7.38 11.70
N ILE A 431 20.52 -7.63 11.57
CA ILE A 431 19.94 -8.97 11.43
C ILE A 431 19.47 -9.21 9.98
N PRO A 432 19.31 -10.47 9.55
CA PRO A 432 18.75 -10.80 8.24
C PRO A 432 17.38 -10.17 7.97
N VAL A 433 17.18 -9.70 6.74
CA VAL A 433 15.94 -9.02 6.30
C VAL A 433 15.46 -9.59 4.98
N MET A 434 14.18 -9.94 4.90
CA MET A 434 13.48 -10.14 3.62
C MET A 434 12.46 -9.03 3.41
N ILE A 435 12.55 -8.30 2.30
CA ILE A 435 11.50 -7.40 1.83
C ILE A 435 10.71 -8.13 0.75
N VAL A 436 9.39 -8.20 0.91
CA VAL A 436 8.49 -8.73 -0.13
C VAL A 436 7.78 -7.54 -0.77
N ALA A 437 7.89 -7.47 -2.10
CA ALA A 437 7.41 -6.38 -2.91
C ALA A 437 6.30 -6.82 -3.87
N GLY A 438 5.31 -5.95 -4.08
CA GLY A 438 4.28 -6.10 -5.11
C GLY A 438 4.48 -5.05 -6.20
N SER A 439 4.67 -5.46 -7.46
CA SER A 439 4.94 -4.50 -8.55
C SER A 439 3.81 -3.50 -8.80
N ASP A 440 2.58 -3.87 -8.42
CA ASP A 440 1.34 -3.12 -8.65
C ASP A 440 0.81 -2.56 -7.32
N ASP A 441 1.66 -2.44 -6.30
CA ASP A 441 1.33 -1.76 -5.05
C ASP A 441 1.18 -0.26 -5.30
N THR A 442 -0.03 0.27 -5.14
CA THR A 442 -0.33 1.70 -5.28
C THR A 442 -0.45 2.43 -3.95
N ILE A 443 -0.42 1.72 -2.82
CA ILE A 443 -0.56 2.29 -1.48
C ILE A 443 0.83 2.63 -0.91
N ALA A 444 1.74 1.67 -0.99
CA ALA A 444 3.15 1.77 -0.61
C ALA A 444 4.00 1.40 -1.84
N PRO A 445 4.17 2.31 -2.82
CA PRO A 445 4.63 1.95 -4.15
C PRO A 445 5.98 1.27 -4.18
N ALA A 446 6.09 0.23 -5.02
CA ALA A 446 7.20 -0.72 -5.03
C ALA A 446 8.58 -0.05 -5.07
N LEU A 447 8.78 0.92 -5.97
CA LEU A 447 10.04 1.64 -6.06
C LEU A 447 10.38 2.34 -4.74
N TYR A 448 9.51 3.23 -4.27
CA TYR A 448 9.83 4.12 -3.16
C TYR A 448 9.88 3.42 -1.81
N GLU A 449 8.99 2.46 -1.56
CA GLU A 449 8.81 1.87 -0.23
C GLU A 449 9.46 0.49 -0.06
N GLN A 450 9.89 -0.15 -1.15
CA GLN A 450 10.30 -1.56 -1.13
C GLN A 450 11.67 -1.76 -1.81
N ILE A 451 11.79 -1.41 -3.10
CA ILE A 451 13.00 -1.62 -3.92
C ILE A 451 14.13 -0.65 -3.51
N GLN A 452 13.86 0.65 -3.43
CA GLN A 452 14.85 1.65 -3.02
C GLN A 452 15.30 1.43 -1.56
N PRO A 453 14.38 1.23 -0.59
CA PRO A 453 14.71 0.88 0.79
C PRO A 453 15.55 -0.40 0.94
N PHE A 454 15.28 -1.44 0.13
CA PHE A 454 16.12 -2.64 0.09
C PHE A 454 17.58 -2.33 -0.28
N SER A 455 17.81 -1.36 -1.17
CA SER A 455 19.16 -0.94 -1.56
C SER A 455 19.96 -0.29 -0.42
N TRP A 456 19.27 0.26 0.58
CA TRP A 456 19.88 0.92 1.76
C TRP A 456 20.25 -0.03 2.90
N ILE A 457 19.73 -1.26 2.89
CA ILE A 457 20.09 -2.26 3.90
C ILE A 457 21.51 -2.75 3.63
N THR A 458 22.37 -2.67 4.66
CA THR A 458 23.80 -3.03 4.57
C THR A 458 24.10 -4.46 5.00
N ASN A 459 23.15 -5.14 5.67
CA ASN A 459 23.29 -6.55 6.02
C ASN A 459 23.44 -7.41 4.76
N SER A 460 24.41 -8.33 4.74
CA SER A 460 24.66 -9.22 3.61
C SER A 460 23.60 -10.30 3.43
N HIS A 461 22.88 -10.68 4.49
CA HIS A 461 21.75 -11.59 4.47
C HIS A 461 20.45 -10.83 4.25
N LYS A 462 20.36 -10.16 3.10
CA LYS A 462 19.16 -9.44 2.68
C LYS A 462 18.56 -10.08 1.43
N TYR A 463 17.23 -10.06 1.35
CA TYR A 463 16.48 -10.62 0.24
C TYR A 463 15.39 -9.65 -0.19
N LEU A 464 15.29 -9.39 -1.50
CA LEU A 464 14.13 -8.72 -2.08
C LEU A 464 13.38 -9.73 -2.93
N VAL A 465 12.16 -10.04 -2.50
CA VAL A 465 11.19 -10.85 -3.24
C VAL A 465 10.28 -9.91 -4.01
N LEU A 466 10.06 -10.15 -5.29
CA LEU A 466 9.16 -9.37 -6.12
C LEU A 466 8.05 -10.27 -6.67
N LEU A 467 6.80 -9.90 -6.36
CA LEU A 467 5.57 -10.48 -6.88
C LEU A 467 5.08 -9.61 -8.05
N ALA A 468 5.30 -10.07 -9.28
CA ALA A 468 4.83 -9.37 -10.47
C ALA A 468 3.29 -9.43 -10.57
N GLY A 469 2.66 -8.28 -10.70
CA GLY A 469 1.20 -8.11 -10.61
C GLY A 469 0.65 -8.12 -9.17
N GLY A 470 1.50 -8.28 -8.16
CA GLY A 470 1.09 -8.23 -6.76
C GLY A 470 0.73 -6.80 -6.34
N THR A 471 -0.43 -6.62 -5.71
CA THR A 471 -0.90 -5.35 -5.15
C THR A 471 -0.52 -5.23 -3.67
N HIS A 472 -0.91 -4.12 -3.03
CA HIS A 472 -0.73 -3.94 -1.58
C HIS A 472 -1.39 -5.04 -0.74
N PHE A 473 -2.50 -5.60 -1.26
CA PHE A 473 -3.40 -6.51 -0.55
C PHE A 473 -3.35 -7.95 -1.05
N SER A 474 -2.59 -8.28 -2.11
CA SER A 474 -2.56 -9.65 -2.64
C SER A 474 -2.08 -10.70 -1.63
N SER A 475 -1.25 -10.30 -0.67
CA SER A 475 -0.66 -11.20 0.34
C SER A 475 -1.48 -11.32 1.63
N ILE A 476 -2.55 -10.53 1.81
CA ILE A 476 -3.41 -10.68 2.99
C ILE A 476 -4.43 -11.81 2.78
N GLY A 477 -4.69 -12.57 3.83
CA GLY A 477 -5.68 -13.63 3.87
C GLY A 477 -7.10 -13.10 3.79
N GLU A 478 -7.98 -13.91 3.20
CA GLU A 478 -9.41 -13.70 3.28
C GLU A 478 -9.87 -13.87 4.72
N SER A 479 -10.75 -12.96 5.13
CA SER A 479 -11.31 -12.90 6.46
C SER A 479 -12.33 -14.03 6.63
N SER A 480 -12.32 -14.77 7.74
CA SER A 480 -13.42 -15.71 8.01
C SER A 480 -14.75 -14.95 8.14
N ASN A 481 -15.90 -15.56 7.80
CA ASN A 481 -17.22 -14.91 7.90
C ASN A 481 -17.56 -14.37 9.32
N ALA A 482 -16.84 -14.83 10.35
CA ALA A 482 -16.97 -14.36 11.73
C ALA A 482 -16.19 -13.04 12.01
N SER A 483 -15.27 -12.65 11.13
CA SER A 483 -14.46 -11.45 11.30
C SER A 483 -15.21 -10.21 10.78
N LYS A 484 -15.24 -9.15 11.59
CA LYS A 484 -15.95 -7.89 11.28
C LYS A 484 -15.13 -7.01 10.33
N GLN A 485 -14.44 -7.60 9.35
CA GLN A 485 -13.55 -6.85 8.45
C GLN A 485 -14.32 -5.98 7.47
N VAL A 486 -13.64 -4.93 6.98
CA VAL A 486 -14.15 -4.09 5.89
C VAL A 486 -13.78 -4.77 4.57
N PRO A 487 -14.76 -5.15 3.73
CA PRO A 487 -14.47 -5.85 2.47
C PRO A 487 -13.69 -4.93 1.52
N LEU A 488 -12.69 -5.50 0.84
CA LEU A 488 -11.93 -4.82 -0.19
C LEU A 488 -12.47 -5.18 -1.59
N PRO A 489 -12.62 -4.21 -2.50
CA PRO A 489 -12.88 -4.47 -3.91
C PRO A 489 -11.84 -5.44 -4.52
N SER A 490 -12.28 -6.38 -5.35
CA SER A 490 -11.41 -7.41 -5.96
C SER A 490 -10.26 -6.80 -6.76
N ASN A 491 -10.48 -5.68 -7.44
CA ASN A 491 -9.47 -4.96 -8.19
C ASN A 491 -8.34 -4.38 -7.31
N LEU A 492 -8.60 -4.11 -6.01
CA LEU A 492 -7.55 -3.70 -5.07
C LEU A 492 -6.75 -4.91 -4.54
N ILE A 493 -7.39 -6.08 -4.46
CA ILE A 493 -6.75 -7.34 -4.03
C ILE A 493 -5.81 -7.88 -5.13
N GLY A 494 -6.17 -7.70 -6.39
CA GLY A 494 -5.45 -8.22 -7.55
C GLY A 494 -5.95 -9.59 -8.01
N ASP A 495 -5.40 -10.07 -9.13
CA ASP A 495 -5.97 -11.19 -9.89
C ASP A 495 -5.72 -12.58 -9.27
N ASP A 496 -4.59 -12.78 -8.58
CA ASP A 496 -4.23 -14.08 -7.97
C ASP A 496 -3.68 -13.96 -6.53
N PRO A 497 -4.51 -13.55 -5.56
CA PRO A 497 -4.09 -13.43 -4.15
C PRO A 497 -3.71 -14.79 -3.53
N ARG A 498 -4.28 -15.91 -4.02
CA ARG A 498 -3.91 -17.25 -3.54
C ARG A 498 -2.46 -17.57 -3.86
N GLN A 499 -2.01 -17.26 -5.08
CA GLN A 499 -0.63 -17.48 -5.49
C GLN A 499 0.34 -16.57 -4.73
N ALA A 500 -0.02 -15.30 -4.51
CA ALA A 500 0.78 -14.39 -3.67
C ALA A 500 0.97 -14.94 -2.24
N ARG A 501 -0.12 -15.38 -1.59
CA ARG A 501 -0.08 -16.00 -0.24
C ARG A 501 0.77 -17.27 -0.21
N ARG A 502 0.72 -18.07 -1.29
CA ARG A 502 1.55 -19.27 -1.43
C ARG A 502 3.03 -18.92 -1.48
N TYR A 503 3.43 -17.90 -2.25
CA TYR A 503 4.82 -17.46 -2.30
C TYR A 503 5.32 -16.90 -0.98
N VAL A 504 4.51 -16.08 -0.31
CA VAL A 504 4.83 -15.59 1.04
C VAL A 504 5.10 -16.77 1.99
N SER A 505 4.25 -17.80 1.96
CA SER A 505 4.42 -18.98 2.81
C SER A 505 5.71 -19.74 2.47
N MET A 506 5.91 -20.07 1.19
CA MET A 506 7.04 -20.86 0.70
C MET A 506 8.40 -20.21 0.92
N LEU A 507 8.47 -18.88 0.98
CA LEU A 507 9.72 -18.15 1.24
C LEU A 507 9.88 -17.78 2.71
N SER A 508 8.80 -17.52 3.43
CA SER A 508 8.86 -17.20 4.87
C SER A 508 9.37 -18.38 5.69
N MET A 509 8.87 -19.59 5.43
CA MET A 509 9.27 -20.77 6.21
C MET A 509 10.77 -21.07 6.12
N PRO A 510 11.40 -21.24 4.94
CA PRO A 510 12.83 -21.52 4.88
C PRO A 510 13.68 -20.34 5.40
N PHE A 511 13.24 -19.08 5.19
CA PHE A 511 13.93 -17.91 5.74
C PHE A 511 13.97 -17.96 7.27
N LEU A 512 12.82 -18.19 7.90
CA LEU A 512 12.70 -18.25 9.36
C LEU A 512 13.39 -19.49 9.94
N GLN A 513 13.32 -20.64 9.26
CA GLN A 513 14.07 -21.82 9.71
C GLN A 513 15.58 -21.58 9.66
N THR A 514 16.07 -20.91 8.62
CA THR A 514 17.50 -20.60 8.47
C THR A 514 17.98 -19.65 9.57
N TYR A 515 17.29 -18.52 9.76
CA TYR A 515 17.82 -17.42 10.57
C TYR A 515 17.27 -17.31 11.99
N VAL A 516 16.08 -17.86 12.24
CA VAL A 516 15.48 -17.90 13.59
C VAL A 516 15.66 -19.29 14.20
N GLY A 517 15.34 -20.34 13.44
CA GLY A 517 15.56 -21.73 13.87
C GLY A 517 17.03 -22.16 13.88
N GLY A 518 17.91 -21.46 13.17
CA GLY A 518 19.33 -21.81 13.05
C GLY A 518 19.59 -23.05 12.19
N ILE A 519 18.65 -23.41 11.31
CA ILE A 519 18.68 -24.65 10.52
C ILE A 519 19.19 -24.36 9.11
N SER A 520 20.50 -24.45 8.92
CA SER A 520 21.19 -24.07 7.67
C SER A 520 20.75 -24.83 6.41
N ARG A 521 20.19 -26.04 6.55
CA ARG A 521 19.65 -26.82 5.40
C ARG A 521 18.50 -26.14 4.64
N TYR A 522 17.95 -25.05 5.16
CA TYR A 522 16.92 -24.25 4.47
C TYR A 522 17.48 -23.04 3.71
N SER A 523 18.77 -22.71 3.83
CA SER A 523 19.39 -21.66 3.01
C SER A 523 19.34 -21.94 1.51
N PRO A 524 19.33 -23.21 1.03
CA PRO A 524 19.15 -23.55 -0.38
C PRO A 524 17.90 -22.99 -1.08
N TYR A 525 16.86 -22.62 -0.32
CA TYR A 525 15.61 -22.07 -0.86
C TYR A 525 15.68 -20.55 -1.06
N LEU A 526 16.71 -19.90 -0.54
CA LEU A 526 16.80 -18.44 -0.46
C LEU A 526 17.73 -17.89 -1.55
N ASN A 527 17.34 -18.09 -2.81
CA ASN A 527 18.09 -17.58 -3.97
C ASN A 527 17.17 -17.42 -5.19
N ALA A 528 17.70 -16.71 -6.19
CA ALA A 528 17.00 -16.41 -7.43
C ALA A 528 16.61 -17.67 -8.24
N GLY A 529 17.42 -18.73 -8.22
CA GLY A 529 17.11 -19.96 -8.96
C GLY A 529 15.93 -20.73 -8.37
N TYR A 530 15.83 -20.80 -7.04
CA TYR A 530 14.65 -21.38 -6.38
C TYR A 530 13.40 -20.54 -6.67
N ALA A 531 13.49 -19.21 -6.59
CA ALA A 531 12.37 -18.33 -6.94
C ALA A 531 11.91 -18.53 -8.40
N LYS A 532 12.85 -18.63 -9.33
CA LYS A 532 12.56 -18.97 -10.74
C LYS A 532 11.91 -20.34 -10.88
N TYR A 533 12.38 -21.35 -10.14
CA TYR A 533 11.88 -22.72 -10.18
C TYR A 533 10.42 -22.83 -9.71
N ILE A 534 10.02 -22.07 -8.69
CA ILE A 534 8.64 -22.08 -8.16
C ILE A 534 7.72 -21.03 -8.82
N SER A 535 8.27 -20.18 -9.68
CA SER A 535 7.52 -19.12 -10.37
C SER A 535 6.39 -19.70 -11.25
N ASN A 536 5.28 -18.99 -11.31
CA ASN A 536 4.06 -19.36 -12.03
C ASN A 536 3.86 -18.37 -13.18
N GLN A 537 3.19 -18.81 -14.26
CA GLN A 537 2.85 -17.95 -15.41
C GLN A 537 1.84 -16.84 -15.05
N ASN A 538 0.93 -17.09 -14.11
CA ASN A 538 -0.09 -16.10 -13.70
C ASN A 538 0.48 -14.97 -12.83
N MET A 539 1.51 -15.28 -12.03
CA MET A 539 2.18 -14.34 -11.15
C MET A 539 3.66 -14.71 -11.10
N SER A 540 4.48 -13.98 -11.83
CA SER A 540 5.92 -14.21 -11.84
C SER A 540 6.54 -13.87 -10.49
N LEU A 541 7.48 -14.70 -10.05
CA LEU A 541 8.23 -14.53 -8.82
C LEU A 541 9.68 -14.23 -9.17
N SER A 542 10.27 -13.26 -8.48
CA SER A 542 11.70 -13.02 -8.52
C SER A 542 12.26 -12.82 -7.12
N LEU A 543 13.52 -13.19 -6.94
CA LEU A 543 14.26 -12.99 -5.70
C LEU A 543 15.66 -12.49 -6.05
N ILE A 544 16.11 -11.45 -5.36
CA ILE A 544 17.50 -10.98 -5.43
C ILE A 544 18.13 -10.87 -4.04
N GLN A 545 19.43 -11.06 -3.96
CA GLN A 545 20.21 -10.93 -2.73
C GLN A 545 20.99 -9.61 -2.66
N SER A 546 21.14 -8.92 -3.79
CA SER A 546 21.91 -7.69 -3.88
C SER A 546 21.26 -6.66 -4.80
N LEU A 547 21.21 -5.42 -4.33
CA LEU A 547 20.92 -4.24 -5.13
C LEU A 547 21.57 -3.05 -4.42
N THR A 548 22.37 -2.30 -5.14
CA THR A 548 23.00 -1.07 -4.65
C THR A 548 22.21 0.17 -5.06
N PRO A 549 22.30 1.27 -4.30
CA PRO A 549 21.68 2.54 -4.70
C PRO A 549 22.15 3.02 -6.08
N ASN A 550 23.42 2.74 -6.43
CA ASN A 550 23.99 3.11 -7.73
C ASN A 550 23.44 2.25 -8.88
N GLU A 551 23.28 0.94 -8.71
CA GLU A 551 22.62 0.08 -9.71
C GLU A 551 21.19 0.54 -9.96
N LEU A 552 20.44 0.82 -8.88
CA LEU A 552 19.06 1.30 -8.99
C LEU A 552 18.97 2.67 -9.67
N ALA A 553 19.80 3.63 -9.27
CA ALA A 553 19.82 4.96 -9.86
C ALA A 553 20.10 4.92 -11.37
N ARG A 554 21.04 4.07 -11.82
CA ARG A 554 21.32 3.88 -13.26
C ARG A 554 20.12 3.30 -14.01
N ALA A 555 19.37 2.40 -13.37
CA ALA A 555 18.17 1.81 -13.99
C ALA A 555 17.03 2.84 -14.13
N THR A 556 16.86 3.74 -13.16
CA THR A 556 15.76 4.72 -13.14
C THR A 556 16.05 6.05 -13.83
N ALA A 557 17.31 6.34 -14.20
CA ALA A 557 17.74 7.62 -14.76
C ALA A 557 17.37 7.84 -16.24
N LYS A 558 16.70 6.90 -16.90
CA LYS A 558 16.39 6.95 -18.35
C LYS A 558 15.05 7.59 -18.68
#